data_AF-A0A3S0PPK5-F1
#
_entry.id   AF-A0A3S0PPK5-F1
#
_cell.length_a   1.000
_cell.length_b   1.000
_cell.length_c   1.000
_cell.angle_alpha   90.00
_cell.angle_beta   90.00
_cell.angle_gamma   90.00
#
_symmetry.space_group_name_H-M   'P 1'
#
loop_
_entity.id
_entity.type
_entity.pdbx_description
1 polymer ?
#
loop_
_entity_poly.entity_id
_entity_poly.type
_entity_poly.pdbx_seq_one_letter_code
_entity_poly.pdbx_strand_id
1 'polypeptide(L)' 'MDKELLARKLYSERVSALSGGKALDEELLDTMWENRASPSEAAKALNTDEPEAFSGPAWLNRYLNKR' A
#
# COMPACT_ATOMS: atom_id res chain seq x y z
N MET A 1 15.76 -10.27 22.28
CA MET A 1 15.12 -9.41 21.26
C MET A 1 13.76 -10.01 20.96
N ASP A 2 12.70 -9.23 21.08
CA ASP A 2 11.34 -9.71 20.79
C ASP A 2 11.19 -9.96 19.28
N LYS A 3 10.68 -11.15 18.90
CA LYS A 3 10.56 -11.58 17.50
C LYS A 3 9.55 -10.72 16.74
N GLU A 4 8.49 -10.31 17.42
CA GLU A 4 7.45 -9.47 16.83
C GLU A 4 7.96 -8.05 16.57
N LEU A 5 8.75 -7.52 17.50
CA LEU A 5 9.43 -6.24 17.32
C LEU A 5 10.40 -6.27 16.13
N LEU A 6 11.16 -7.36 15.97
CA LEU A 6 12.05 -7.53 14.81
C LEU A 6 11.25 -7.59 13.50
N ALA A 7 10.17 -8.37 13.47
CA ALA A 7 9.31 -8.48 12.29
C ALA A 7 8.69 -7.12 11.91
N ARG A 8 8.23 -6.33 12.90
CA ARG A 8 7.70 -4.98 12.68
C ARG A 8 8.75 -4.04 12.08
N LYS A 9 10.01 -4.10 12.55
CA LYS A 9 11.11 -3.28 12.04
C LYS A 9 11.49 -3.66 10.60
N LEU A 10 11.65 -4.95 10.32
CA LEU A 10 11.95 -5.42 8.96
C LEU A 10 10.83 -5.04 7.98
N TYR A 11 9.58 -5.09 8.44
CA TYR A 11 8.44 -4.63 7.67
C TYR A 11 8.54 -3.14 7.33
N SER A 12 8.75 -2.27 8.32
CA SER A 12 8.88 -0.83 8.09
C SER A 12 10.07 -0.48 7.19
N GLU A 13 11.23 -1.14 7.38
CA GLU A 13 12.39 -0.96 6.50
C GLU A 13 12.08 -1.34 5.06
N ARG A 14 11.37 -2.45 4.85
CA ARG A 14 11.00 -2.89 3.50
C ARG A 14 10.01 -1.93 2.84
N VAL A 15 9.01 -1.44 3.56
CA VAL A 15 8.06 -0.45 3.06
C VAL A 15 8.77 0.86 2.71
N SER A 16 9.65 1.35 3.57
CA SER A 16 10.44 2.57 3.33
C SER A 16 11.32 2.46 2.08
N ALA A 17 12.00 1.32 1.90
CA ALA A 17 12.81 1.05 0.72
C ALA A 17 11.97 1.01 -0.57
N LEU A 18 10.73 0.53 -0.51
CA LEU A 18 9.81 0.49 -1.65
C LEU A 18 9.17 1.85 -1.94
N SER A 19 8.98 2.70 -0.94
CA SER A 19 8.44 4.06 -1.08
C SER A 19 9.48 5.12 -1.45
N GLY A 20 10.72 4.72 -1.73
CA GLY A 20 11.76 5.63 -2.21
C GLY A 20 12.18 6.69 -1.19
N GLY A 21 12.06 6.41 0.11
CA GLY A 21 12.45 7.34 1.17
C GLY A 21 11.51 8.52 1.41
N LYS A 22 10.28 8.48 0.87
CA LYS A 22 9.21 9.40 1.28
C LYS A 22 8.88 9.23 2.77
N ALA A 23 8.44 10.30 3.40
CA ALA A 23 7.85 10.24 4.73
C ALA A 23 6.62 9.30 4.70
N LEU A 24 6.62 8.29 5.57
CA LEU A 24 5.53 7.34 5.65
C LEU A 24 4.52 7.87 6.67
N ASP A 25 3.23 7.78 6.34
CA ASP A 25 2.17 7.89 7.32
C ASP A 25 2.24 6.69 8.27
N GLU A 26 2.66 6.94 9.52
CA GLU A 26 2.84 5.91 10.54
C GLU A 26 1.51 5.25 10.94
N GLU A 27 0.41 6.00 10.97
CA GLU A 27 -0.93 5.50 11.35
C GLU A 27 -1.47 4.54 10.29
N LEU A 28 -1.31 4.90 9.00
CA LEU A 28 -1.64 4.01 7.91
C LEU A 28 -0.72 2.77 7.87
N LEU A 29 0.57 2.94 8.16
CA LEU A 29 1.53 1.83 8.20
C LEU A 29 1.23 0.85 9.35
N ASP A 30 0.82 1.33 10.51
CA ASP A 30 0.34 0.51 11.63
C ASP A 30 -0.93 -0.26 11.23
N THR A 31 -1.89 0.43 10.63
CA THR A 31 -3.12 -0.21 10.13
C THR A 31 -2.81 -1.33 9.12
N MET A 32 -1.86 -1.12 8.20
CA MET A 32 -1.43 -2.14 7.24
C MET A 32 -0.73 -3.32 7.91
N TRP A 33 0.07 -3.05 8.94
CA TRP A 33 0.73 -4.09 9.74
C TRP A 33 -0.28 -4.96 10.49
N GLU A 34 -1.26 -4.34 11.15
CA GLU A 34 -2.33 -5.05 11.88
C GLU A 34 -3.18 -5.92 10.95
N ASN A 35 -3.46 -5.42 9.75
CA ASN A 35 -4.17 -6.16 8.70
C ASN A 35 -3.31 -7.23 7.99
N ARG A 36 -2.06 -7.43 8.41
CA ARG A 36 -1.09 -8.36 7.79
C ARG A 36 -0.88 -8.12 6.29
N ALA A 37 -1.04 -6.88 5.84
CA ALA A 37 -0.78 -6.48 4.46
C ALA A 37 0.72 -6.65 4.14
N SER A 38 1.06 -7.05 2.92
CA SER A 38 2.45 -7.19 2.51
C SER A 38 3.17 -5.82 2.43
N PRO A 39 4.51 -5.77 2.56
CA PRO A 39 5.24 -4.52 2.41
C PRO A 39 5.00 -3.80 1.07
N SER A 40 4.75 -4.56 0.01
CA SER A 40 4.46 -4.01 -1.33
C SER A 40 3.08 -3.37 -1.41
N GLU A 41 2.07 -3.94 -0.76
CA GLU A 41 0.72 -3.36 -0.69
C GLU A 41 0.72 -2.09 0.16
N ALA A 42 1.38 -2.11 1.31
CA ALA A 42 1.53 -0.93 2.15
C ALA A 42 2.29 0.19 1.45
N ALA A 43 3.39 -0.13 0.74
CA ALA A 43 4.10 0.87 -0.05
C ALA A 43 3.22 1.47 -1.14
N LYS A 44 2.40 0.68 -1.84
CA LYS A 44 1.47 1.23 -2.85
C LYS A 44 0.46 2.17 -2.23
N ALA A 45 -0.19 1.75 -1.14
CA ALA A 45 -1.19 2.55 -0.44
C ALA A 45 -0.62 3.88 0.12
N LEU A 46 0.65 3.87 0.53
CA LEU A 46 1.36 5.06 1.02
C LEU A 46 1.85 5.98 -0.12
N ASN A 47 1.99 5.47 -1.34
CA ASN A 47 2.44 6.24 -2.51
C ASN A 47 1.29 6.73 -3.40
N THR A 48 0.06 6.33 -3.14
CA THR A 48 -1.14 6.82 -3.82
C THR A 48 -1.46 8.27 -3.39
N ASP A 49 -0.69 9.22 -3.92
CA ASP A 49 -1.12 10.62 -4.08
C ASP A 49 -2.05 10.78 -5.29
N GLU A 50 -2.12 9.78 -6.17
CA GLU A 50 -3.12 9.71 -7.23
C GLU A 50 -4.22 8.73 -6.82
N PRO A 51 -5.51 9.06 -7.03
CA PRO A 51 -6.52 8.02 -7.06
C PRO A 51 -6.03 7.03 -8.12
N GLU A 52 -5.86 5.76 -7.76
CA GLU A 52 -5.74 4.72 -8.77
C GLU A 52 -6.93 4.91 -9.70
N ALA A 53 -6.70 5.56 -10.84
CA ALA A 53 -7.68 5.71 -11.88
C ALA A 53 -7.86 4.28 -12.35
N PHE A 54 -8.86 3.62 -11.76
CA PHE A 54 -9.18 2.24 -12.02
C PHE A 54 -9.17 2.04 -13.53
N SER A 55 -8.09 1.46 -14.03
CA SER A 55 -7.91 1.18 -15.45
C SER A 55 -8.57 -0.16 -15.70
N GLY A 56 -9.88 -0.16 -15.56
CA GLY A 56 -10.70 -1.31 -15.88
C GLY A 56 -10.54 -1.68 -17.35
N PRO A 57 -10.74 -2.96 -17.71
CA PRO A 57 -10.75 -3.37 -19.11
C PRO A 57 -11.69 -2.48 -19.94
N ALA A 58 -11.32 -2.18 -21.18
CA ALA A 58 -12.10 -1.29 -22.06
C ALA A 58 -13.57 -1.72 -22.21
N TRP A 59 -13.87 -3.02 -22.09
CA TRP A 59 -15.24 -3.55 -22.14
C TRP A 59 -16.10 -3.08 -20.96
N LEU A 60 -15.52 -2.88 -19.77
CA LEU A 60 -16.24 -2.49 -18.56
C LEU A 60 -16.68 -1.02 -18.65
N ASN A 61 -15.80 -0.13 -19.12
CA ASN A 61 -16.15 1.25 -19.42
C ASN A 61 -17.29 1.35 -20.44
N ARG A 62 -17.27 0.50 -21.47
CA ARG A 62 -18.35 0.46 -22.47
C ARG A 62 -19.66 -0.08 -21.88
N TYR A 63 -19.60 -1.01 -20.95
CA TYR A 63 -20.78 -1.60 -20.32
C TYR A 63 -21.48 -0.62 -19.37
N LEU A 64 -20.71 0.06 -18.50
CA LEU A 64 -21.25 1.02 -17.54
C LEU A 64 -21.83 2.28 -18.20
N ASN A 65 -21.32 2.67 -19.36
CA ASN A 65 -21.77 3.85 -20.10
C ASN A 65 -22.81 3.56 -21.20
N LYS A 66 -23.44 2.37 -21.18
CA LYS A 66 -24.57 2.10 -22.07
C LYS A 66 -25.79 2.90 -21.60
N ARG A 67 -26.16 3.92 -22.39
CA ARG A 67 -27.50 4.51 -22.40
C ARG A 67 -28.42 3.68 -23.28
#